data_AF-A0A3A9Z989-F1
#
_entry.id   AF-A0A3A9Z989-F1
#
_cell.length_a   1.000
_cell.length_b   1.000
_cell.length_c   1.000
_cell.angle_alpha   90.00
_cell.angle_beta   90.00
_cell.angle_gamma   90.00
#
_symmetry.space_group_name_H-M   'P 1'
#
loop_
_entity.id
_entity.type
_entity.pdbx_description
1 polymer ?
#
loop_
_entity_poly.entity_id
_entity_poly.type
_entity_poly.pdbx_seq_one_letter_code
_entity_poly.pdbx_strand_id
1 'polypeptide(L)'
;MKTLIVYAHPEPKSLNGSLKDLAVTTLENAGHEVRVSDLYAMNWKAVVDATDYGPHASDPLKVARDSGRAFSAGTLTPDVLAEQEKLLWADTIIFQFPLWWYTMPAILKGWVDRVFTYRFAYGVGEHSDTKYGERFGEGTLAGRRALLSVTAGGPESHYAARGINGPIEDLLFPIHHGILYYPGIEVLPPFVLYGTDRMSDEDYPAVAKAWEQRLLTLESTEPIAFRPQNFGDYEIPSLHLKQGLEPAGRTGFGLHVRG
;
A
#
# COMPACT_ATOMS: atom_id res chain seq x y z
N MET A 1 6.48 -13.92 12.29
CA MET A 1 6.20 -13.82 10.84
C MET A 1 7.30 -13.06 10.12
N LYS A 2 7.27 -12.98 8.79
CA LYS A 2 8.14 -12.11 7.99
C LYS A 2 7.44 -10.77 7.72
N THR A 3 7.98 -9.67 8.22
CA THR A 3 7.43 -8.33 8.02
C THR A 3 8.37 -7.46 7.19
N LEU A 4 7.86 -6.88 6.11
CA LEU A 4 8.53 -5.82 5.35
C LEU A 4 8.02 -4.44 5.81
N ILE A 5 8.91 -3.53 6.17
CA ILE A 5 8.58 -2.13 6.42
C ILE A 5 9.14 -1.29 5.28
N VAL A 6 8.26 -0.66 4.50
CA VAL A 6 8.63 0.34 3.48
C VAL A 6 8.47 1.72 4.11
N TYR A 7 9.59 2.42 4.30
CA TYR A 7 9.66 3.67 5.05
C TYR A 7 10.06 4.84 4.15
N ALA A 8 9.33 5.94 4.26
CA ALA A 8 9.55 7.13 3.44
C ALA A 8 9.55 8.41 4.28
N HIS A 9 10.69 8.75 4.88
CA HIS A 9 10.94 10.07 5.45
C HIS A 9 12.43 10.43 5.38
N PRO A 10 12.81 11.66 5.00
CA PRO A 10 14.21 12.04 4.77
C PRO A 10 15.04 12.21 6.04
N GLU A 11 14.40 12.50 7.18
CA GLU A 11 15.06 12.73 8.47
C GLU A 11 14.91 11.49 9.38
N PRO A 12 16.00 10.76 9.69
CA PRO A 12 15.97 9.59 10.56
C PRO A 12 15.49 9.87 11.99
N LYS A 13 15.71 11.07 12.52
CA LYS A 13 15.25 11.47 13.88
C LYS A 13 13.84 12.05 13.90
N SER A 14 13.11 11.93 12.80
CA SER A 14 11.72 12.39 12.72
C SER A 14 10.78 11.50 13.54
N LEU A 15 9.57 11.99 13.78
CA LEU A 15 8.49 11.17 14.35
C LEU A 15 8.24 9.89 13.52
N ASN A 16 8.31 9.98 12.19
CA ASN A 16 8.19 8.81 11.31
C ASN A 16 9.36 7.82 11.52
N GLY A 17 10.57 8.33 11.69
CA GLY A 17 11.76 7.53 12.02
C GLY A 17 11.58 6.78 13.34
N SER A 18 11.15 7.49 14.38
CA SER A 18 10.85 6.91 15.70
C SER A 18 9.76 5.83 15.63
N LEU A 19 8.67 6.05 14.88
CA LEU A 19 7.61 5.04 14.68
C LEU A 19 8.11 3.81 13.91
N LYS A 20 9.00 4.00 12.94
CA LYS A 20 9.65 2.89 12.22
C LYS A 20 10.61 2.12 13.12
N ASP A 21 11.43 2.79 13.93
CA ASP A 21 12.34 2.14 14.91
C ASP A 21 11.56 1.34 15.95
N LEU A 22 10.47 1.93 16.45
CA LEU A 22 9.57 1.24 17.37
C LEU A 22 8.94 0.02 16.70
N ALA A 23 8.46 0.14 15.45
CA ALA A 23 7.88 -0.98 14.73
C ALA A 23 8.85 -2.16 14.57
N VAL A 24 10.10 -1.89 14.18
CA VAL A 24 11.15 -2.92 14.10
C VAL A 24 11.32 -3.60 15.45
N THR A 25 11.57 -2.83 16.51
CA THR A 25 11.86 -3.35 17.85
C THR A 25 10.69 -4.17 18.40
N THR A 26 9.45 -3.67 18.29
CA THR A 26 8.25 -4.35 18.79
C THR A 26 8.03 -5.68 18.07
N LEU A 27 8.16 -5.69 16.74
CA LEU A 27 7.93 -6.89 15.93
C LEU A 27 9.03 -7.94 16.14
N GLU A 28 10.29 -7.54 16.20
CA GLU A 28 11.41 -8.45 16.50
C GLU A 28 11.27 -9.06 17.90
N ASN A 29 10.89 -8.27 18.91
CA ASN A 29 10.60 -8.76 20.26
C ASN A 29 9.41 -9.72 20.30
N ALA A 30 8.45 -9.57 19.38
CA ALA A 30 7.34 -10.50 19.18
C ALA A 30 7.71 -11.75 18.34
N GLY A 31 8.98 -11.89 17.92
CA GLY A 31 9.48 -13.04 17.17
C GLY A 31 9.29 -12.94 15.66
N HIS A 32 9.06 -11.74 15.11
CA HIS A 32 9.03 -11.52 13.67
C HIS A 32 10.45 -11.37 13.10
N GLU A 33 10.65 -11.85 11.88
CA GLU A 33 11.77 -11.42 11.05
C GLU A 33 11.37 -10.11 10.36
N VAL A 34 12.18 -9.06 10.49
CA VAL A 34 11.86 -7.74 9.93
C VAL A 34 12.89 -7.35 8.86
N ARG A 35 12.42 -6.90 7.70
CA ARG A 35 13.24 -6.23 6.69
C ARG A 35 12.73 -4.82 6.48
N VAL A 36 13.64 -3.87 6.26
CA VAL A 36 13.30 -2.47 6.04
C VAL A 36 13.78 -2.02 4.66
N SER A 37 12.90 -1.36 3.92
CA SER A 37 13.24 -0.56 2.74
C SER A 37 13.11 0.92 3.11
N ASP A 38 14.20 1.50 3.60
CA ASP A 38 14.31 2.93 3.85
C ASP A 38 14.63 3.63 2.52
N LEU A 39 13.60 4.19 1.89
CA LEU A 39 13.71 4.68 0.52
C LEU A 39 14.69 5.86 0.40
N TYR A 40 14.79 6.69 1.43
CA TYR A 40 15.72 7.83 1.43
C TYR A 40 17.15 7.36 1.68
N ALA A 41 17.38 6.46 2.64
CA ALA A 41 18.71 5.89 2.88
C ALA A 41 19.22 5.06 1.68
N MET A 42 18.32 4.40 0.95
CA MET A 42 18.62 3.67 -0.28
C MET A 42 18.90 4.58 -1.48
N ASN A 43 18.68 5.90 -1.36
CA ASN A 43 18.68 6.85 -2.49
C ASN A 43 17.78 6.37 -3.63
N TRP A 44 16.56 5.91 -3.29
CA TRP A 44 15.67 5.26 -4.23
C TRP A 44 15.38 6.15 -5.45
N LYS A 45 15.62 5.61 -6.65
CA LYS A 45 15.20 6.23 -7.91
C LYS A 45 13.69 6.22 -8.00
N ALA A 46 13.05 7.38 -7.84
CA ALA A 46 11.59 7.50 -7.90
C ALA A 46 11.02 7.58 -9.33
N VAL A 47 11.83 7.99 -10.31
CA VAL A 47 11.38 8.23 -11.68
C VAL A 47 11.42 6.93 -12.48
N VAL A 48 10.32 6.61 -13.18
CA VAL A 48 10.29 5.54 -14.17
C VAL A 48 10.87 6.05 -15.50
N ASP A 49 11.81 5.32 -16.09
CA ASP A 49 12.35 5.64 -17.42
C ASP A 49 12.81 4.37 -18.18
N ALA A 50 13.37 4.55 -19.38
CA ALA A 50 13.83 3.43 -20.22
C ALA A 50 14.94 2.58 -19.57
N THR A 51 15.72 3.14 -18.64
CA THR A 51 16.81 2.40 -17.97
C THR A 51 16.28 1.31 -17.05
N ASP A 52 15.02 1.41 -16.61
CA ASP A 52 14.36 0.36 -15.81
C ASP A 52 14.12 -0.94 -16.61
N TYR A 53 14.17 -0.87 -17.95
CA TYR A 53 13.83 -1.99 -18.84
C TYR A 53 14.99 -2.43 -19.76
N GLY A 54 16.12 -1.71 -19.73
CA GLY A 54 17.35 -2.04 -20.46
C GLY A 54 17.09 -2.40 -21.93
N PRO A 55 17.53 -3.59 -22.41
CA PRO A 55 17.35 -4.00 -23.81
C PRO A 55 15.89 -4.22 -24.23
N HIS A 56 14.95 -4.26 -23.27
CA HIS A 56 13.52 -4.41 -23.54
C HIS A 56 12.77 -3.07 -23.61
N ALA A 57 13.44 -1.95 -23.33
CA ALA A 57 12.88 -0.63 -23.55
C ALA A 57 12.65 -0.39 -25.05
N SER A 58 11.44 0.03 -25.41
CA SER A 58 11.14 0.46 -26.78
C SER A 58 11.36 1.96 -26.97
N ASP A 59 11.47 2.37 -28.23
CA ASP A 59 11.43 3.76 -28.64
C ASP A 59 10.31 3.93 -29.69
N PRO A 60 9.21 4.66 -29.38
CA PRO A 60 8.93 5.34 -28.12
C PRO A 60 8.66 4.37 -26.96
N LEU A 61 9.05 4.77 -25.75
CA LEU A 61 8.89 3.99 -24.52
C LEU A 61 7.41 3.66 -24.26
N LYS A 62 7.12 2.37 -24.03
CA LYS A 62 5.79 1.91 -23.61
C LYS A 62 5.87 1.23 -22.26
N VAL A 63 5.86 2.04 -21.20
CA VAL A 63 6.08 1.64 -19.80
C VAL A 63 5.46 0.28 -19.45
N ALA A 64 4.14 0.10 -19.60
CA ALA A 64 3.48 -1.15 -19.24
C ALA A 64 3.98 -2.37 -20.04
N ARG A 65 4.10 -2.23 -21.37
CA ARG A 65 4.57 -3.31 -22.24
C ARG A 65 6.04 -3.66 -21.98
N ASP A 66 6.87 -2.65 -21.78
CA ASP A 66 8.32 -2.80 -21.67
C ASP A 66 8.69 -3.35 -20.29
N SER A 67 8.00 -2.88 -19.25
CA SER A 67 7.97 -3.47 -17.91
C SER A 67 7.62 -4.96 -17.95
N GLY A 68 6.56 -5.35 -18.68
CA GLY A 68 6.15 -6.74 -18.81
C GLY A 68 7.16 -7.62 -19.54
N ARG A 69 7.82 -7.09 -20.57
CA ARG A 69 8.90 -7.78 -21.29
C ARG A 69 10.13 -7.98 -20.40
N ALA A 70 10.56 -6.94 -19.70
CA ALA A 70 11.69 -7.01 -18.77
C ALA A 70 11.42 -7.98 -17.60
N PHE A 71 10.22 -7.94 -17.01
CA PHE A 71 9.81 -8.90 -15.98
C PHE A 71 9.88 -10.35 -16.49
N SER A 72 9.28 -10.61 -17.66
CA SER A 72 9.22 -11.97 -18.22
C SER A 72 10.60 -12.51 -18.63
N ALA A 73 11.53 -11.62 -18.98
CA ALA A 73 12.90 -11.96 -19.31
C ALA A 73 13.80 -12.07 -18.07
N GLY A 74 13.33 -11.68 -16.88
CA GLY A 74 14.15 -11.63 -15.66
C GLY A 74 15.23 -10.54 -15.69
N THR A 75 14.98 -9.43 -16.39
CA THR A 75 15.96 -8.36 -16.63
C THR A 75 15.53 -7.00 -16.08
N LEU A 76 14.62 -6.97 -15.10
CA LEU A 76 14.35 -5.75 -14.36
C LEU A 76 15.63 -5.30 -13.63
N THR A 77 15.73 -4.01 -13.31
CA THR A 77 16.90 -3.50 -12.61
C THR A 77 17.07 -4.16 -11.24
N PRO A 78 18.31 -4.36 -10.76
CA PRO A 78 18.57 -5.10 -9.52
C PRO A 78 17.84 -4.54 -8.29
N ASP A 79 17.68 -3.21 -8.22
CA ASP A 79 16.94 -2.55 -7.15
C ASP A 79 15.44 -2.88 -7.19
N VAL A 80 14.81 -2.92 -8.37
CA VAL A 80 13.41 -3.34 -8.52
C VAL A 80 13.23 -4.82 -8.17
N LEU A 81 14.12 -5.69 -8.65
CA LEU A 81 14.07 -7.13 -8.34
C LEU A 81 14.18 -7.38 -6.83
N ALA A 82 15.11 -6.71 -6.14
CA ALA A 82 15.28 -6.84 -4.70
C ALA A 82 14.02 -6.45 -3.92
N GLU A 83 13.29 -5.41 -4.35
CA GLU A 83 12.04 -5.01 -3.71
C GLU A 83 10.88 -5.98 -3.99
N GLN A 84 10.81 -6.54 -5.21
CA GLN A 84 9.86 -7.62 -5.52
C GLN A 84 10.13 -8.87 -4.69
N GLU A 85 11.39 -9.25 -4.50
CA GLU A 85 11.78 -10.37 -3.65
C GLU A 85 11.39 -10.14 -2.19
N LYS A 86 11.56 -8.92 -1.66
CA LYS A 86 11.09 -8.56 -0.31
C LYS A 86 9.57 -8.67 -0.18
N LEU A 87 8.82 -8.21 -1.19
CA LEU A 87 7.37 -8.36 -1.22
C LEU A 87 6.95 -9.83 -1.23
N LEU A 88 7.60 -10.65 -2.04
CA LEU A 88 7.32 -12.09 -2.09
C LEU A 88 7.73 -12.81 -0.79
N TRP A 89 8.80 -12.36 -0.14
CA TRP A 89 9.25 -12.88 1.15
C TRP A 89 8.29 -12.52 2.30
N ALA A 90 7.72 -11.31 2.30
CA ALA A 90 6.91 -10.83 3.41
C ALA A 90 5.54 -11.54 3.50
N ASP A 91 5.10 -11.77 4.74
CA ASP A 91 3.73 -12.15 5.08
C ASP A 91 2.89 -10.89 5.37
N THR A 92 3.51 -9.88 5.99
CA THR A 92 2.91 -8.57 6.29
C THR A 92 3.79 -7.42 5.76
N ILE A 93 3.17 -6.38 5.19
CA ILE A 93 3.85 -5.20 4.66
C ILE A 93 3.34 -3.96 5.40
N ILE A 94 4.23 -3.16 5.98
CA ILE A 94 3.90 -1.90 6.64
C ILE A 94 4.47 -0.76 5.81
N PHE A 95 3.63 0.21 5.48
CA PHE A 95 4.05 1.45 4.84
C PHE A 95 4.05 2.56 5.89
N GLN A 96 5.22 3.10 6.24
CA GLN A 96 5.36 4.21 7.18
C GLN A 96 5.71 5.50 6.42
N PHE A 97 4.81 6.48 6.45
CA PHE A 97 5.02 7.74 5.74
C PHE A 97 4.19 8.91 6.29
N PRO A 98 4.65 10.16 6.10
CA PRO A 98 3.82 11.33 6.31
C PRO A 98 2.83 11.54 5.15
N LEU A 99 1.60 11.95 5.49
CA LEU A 99 0.59 12.34 4.50
C LEU A 99 1.00 13.67 3.86
N TRP A 100 1.61 13.61 2.67
CA TRP A 100 2.03 14.78 1.92
C TRP A 100 1.07 15.03 0.77
N TRP A 101 0.47 16.21 0.75
CA TRP A 101 -0.53 16.58 -0.26
C TRP A 101 -1.64 15.53 -0.40
N TYR A 102 -2.14 15.05 0.75
CA TYR A 102 -3.22 14.06 0.84
C TYR A 102 -2.90 12.70 0.20
N THR A 103 -1.62 12.37 0.04
CA THR A 103 -1.17 11.07 -0.48
C THR A 103 0.21 10.71 0.07
N MET A 104 0.81 9.65 -0.48
CA MET A 104 2.17 9.21 -0.16
C MET A 104 3.24 10.19 -0.67
N PRO A 105 4.42 10.27 -0.02
CA PRO A 105 5.58 10.98 -0.56
C PRO A 105 5.95 10.51 -1.97
N ALA A 106 6.44 11.42 -2.81
CA ALA A 106 6.78 11.12 -4.21
C ALA A 106 7.77 9.95 -4.34
N ILE A 107 8.72 9.79 -3.41
CA ILE A 107 9.68 8.68 -3.42
C ILE A 107 8.99 7.32 -3.19
N LEU A 108 7.96 7.28 -2.34
CA LEU A 108 7.15 6.09 -2.10
C LEU A 108 6.25 5.79 -3.29
N LYS A 109 5.67 6.83 -3.92
CA LYS A 109 4.92 6.66 -5.17
C LYS A 109 5.79 6.12 -6.29
N GLY A 110 7.01 6.62 -6.42
CA GLY A 110 7.99 6.13 -7.37
C GLY A 110 8.45 4.68 -7.08
N TRP A 111 8.52 4.29 -5.81
CA TRP A 111 8.71 2.89 -5.43
C TRP A 111 7.57 2.02 -5.92
N VAL A 112 6.31 2.43 -5.71
CA VAL A 112 5.15 1.71 -6.27
C VAL A 112 5.26 1.63 -7.80
N ASP A 113 5.51 2.75 -8.48
CA ASP A 113 5.50 2.81 -9.95
C ASP A 113 6.57 1.92 -10.61
N ARG A 114 7.74 1.77 -9.97
CA ARG A 114 8.84 0.94 -10.49
C ARG A 114 8.73 -0.53 -10.06
N VAL A 115 8.27 -0.81 -8.84
CA VAL A 115 8.20 -2.17 -8.29
C VAL A 115 6.95 -2.92 -8.77
N PHE A 116 5.83 -2.23 -8.95
CA PHE A 116 4.55 -2.85 -9.33
C PHE A 116 4.47 -2.99 -10.86
N THR A 117 5.32 -3.87 -11.40
CA THR A 117 5.47 -4.07 -12.85
C THR A 117 4.33 -4.86 -13.48
N TYR A 118 4.19 -4.74 -14.80
CA TYR A 118 3.25 -5.56 -15.58
C TYR A 118 3.69 -7.02 -15.53
N ARG A 119 2.74 -7.95 -15.37
CA ARG A 119 2.91 -9.39 -15.05
C ARG A 119 3.41 -9.70 -13.64
N PHE A 120 3.71 -8.70 -12.81
CA PHE A 120 3.95 -8.88 -11.38
C PHE A 120 2.73 -8.42 -10.57
N ALA A 121 2.44 -7.11 -10.54
CA ALA A 121 1.37 -6.55 -9.71
C ALA A 121 0.07 -6.29 -10.48
N TYR A 122 0.14 -6.17 -11.81
CA TYR A 122 -1.00 -5.97 -12.68
C TYR A 122 -0.80 -6.61 -14.05
N GLY A 123 -1.87 -6.81 -14.82
CA GLY A 123 -1.79 -7.53 -16.09
C GLY A 123 -1.53 -9.04 -15.93
N VAL A 124 -1.94 -9.59 -14.78
CA VAL A 124 -1.89 -11.02 -14.43
C VAL A 124 -3.28 -11.63 -14.66
N GLY A 125 -3.34 -12.93 -14.95
CA GLY A 125 -4.58 -13.66 -15.14
C GLY A 125 -5.23 -13.47 -16.52
N GLU A 126 -6.33 -14.18 -16.73
CA GLU A 126 -7.09 -14.18 -17.98
C GLU A 126 -8.12 -13.04 -18.06
N HIS A 127 -8.57 -12.77 -19.28
CA HIS A 127 -9.76 -11.96 -19.54
C HIS A 127 -10.77 -12.84 -20.29
N SER A 128 -11.92 -13.06 -19.68
CA SER A 128 -13.02 -13.91 -20.15
C SER A 128 -14.36 -13.28 -19.75
N ASP A 129 -15.47 -13.89 -20.15
CA ASP A 129 -16.81 -13.40 -19.80
C ASP A 129 -17.09 -13.45 -18.29
N THR A 130 -16.26 -14.17 -17.53
CA THR A 130 -16.40 -14.37 -16.09
C THR A 130 -15.21 -13.88 -15.26
N LYS A 131 -14.12 -13.42 -15.90
CA LYS A 131 -12.94 -12.85 -15.21
C LYS A 131 -12.33 -11.71 -16.01
N TYR A 132 -11.87 -10.66 -15.34
CA TYR A 132 -11.19 -9.54 -15.99
C TYR A 132 -9.85 -9.23 -15.30
N GLY A 133 -8.87 -10.11 -15.53
CA GLY A 133 -7.59 -10.13 -14.83
C GLY A 133 -7.72 -10.62 -13.39
N GLU A 134 -6.62 -11.15 -12.85
CA GLU A 134 -6.49 -11.50 -11.43
C GLU A 134 -6.09 -10.24 -10.65
N ARG A 135 -7.09 -9.55 -10.12
CA ARG A 135 -6.93 -8.30 -9.36
C ARG A 135 -8.10 -8.05 -8.41
N PHE A 136 -7.91 -7.13 -7.47
CA PHE A 136 -8.88 -6.74 -6.45
C PHE A 136 -9.38 -7.96 -5.66
N GLY A 137 -8.51 -8.49 -4.80
CA GLY A 137 -8.73 -9.73 -4.03
C GLY A 137 -8.15 -10.99 -4.68
N GLU A 138 -7.59 -10.87 -5.88
CA GLU A 138 -6.75 -11.87 -6.57
C GLU A 138 -5.43 -11.20 -6.99
N GLY A 139 -4.42 -12.01 -7.31
CA GLY A 139 -3.15 -11.54 -7.86
C GLY A 139 -1.92 -12.10 -7.13
N THR A 140 -0.74 -11.74 -7.63
CA THR A 140 0.57 -12.26 -7.17
C THR A 140 0.81 -12.06 -5.67
N LEU A 141 0.25 -10.99 -5.08
CA LEU A 141 0.45 -10.65 -3.68
C LEU A 141 -0.69 -11.14 -2.77
N ALA A 142 -1.60 -11.97 -3.28
CA ALA A 142 -2.62 -12.64 -2.47
C ALA A 142 -2.02 -13.44 -1.30
N GLY A 143 -2.76 -13.49 -0.19
CA GLY A 143 -2.34 -14.13 1.06
C GLY A 143 -1.39 -13.28 1.93
N ARG A 144 -1.01 -12.08 1.48
CA ARG A 144 -0.25 -11.11 2.28
C ARG A 144 -1.17 -10.08 2.91
N ARG A 145 -0.72 -9.49 4.00
CA ARG A 145 -1.40 -8.37 4.67
C ARG A 145 -0.65 -7.06 4.49
N ALA A 146 -1.36 -5.94 4.45
CA ALA A 146 -0.73 -4.63 4.48
C ALA A 146 -1.38 -3.64 5.44
N LEU A 147 -0.55 -2.83 6.09
CA LEU A 147 -0.94 -1.73 6.98
C LEU A 147 -0.32 -0.42 6.49
N LEU A 148 -1.13 0.63 6.35
CA LEU A 148 -0.63 1.99 6.24
C LEU A 148 -0.49 2.59 7.66
N SER A 149 0.73 3.04 8.00
CA SER A 149 1.02 3.87 9.16
C SER A 149 1.31 5.29 8.69
N VAL A 150 0.39 6.20 8.97
CA VAL A 150 0.34 7.53 8.35
C VAL A 150 0.38 8.62 9.42
N THR A 151 1.30 9.57 9.30
CA THR A 151 1.29 10.79 10.14
C THR A 151 0.67 11.96 9.36
N ALA A 152 -0.30 12.65 9.96
CA ALA A 152 -0.98 13.79 9.37
C ALA A 152 -0.86 15.03 10.27
N GLY A 153 -0.45 16.16 9.67
CA GLY A 153 -0.26 17.42 10.42
C GLY A 153 -1.54 17.98 11.03
N GLY A 154 -2.64 17.95 10.28
CA GLY A 154 -3.96 18.40 10.75
C GLY A 154 -4.59 17.50 11.82
N PRO A 155 -5.43 18.03 12.72
CA PRO A 155 -6.17 17.24 13.70
C PRO A 155 -7.20 16.32 13.04
N GLU A 156 -7.59 15.27 13.75
CA GLU A 156 -8.52 14.23 13.29
C GLU A 156 -9.85 14.80 12.78
N SER A 157 -10.40 15.82 13.46
CA SER A 157 -11.69 16.43 13.10
C SER A 157 -11.72 17.02 11.68
N HIS A 158 -10.56 17.39 11.12
CA HIS A 158 -10.47 17.89 9.75
C HIS A 158 -10.67 16.78 8.70
N TYR A 159 -10.45 15.53 9.09
CA TYR A 159 -10.57 14.33 8.25
C TYR A 159 -11.81 13.49 8.58
N ALA A 160 -12.75 14.03 9.36
CA ALA A 160 -14.03 13.38 9.63
C ALA A 160 -14.99 13.51 8.43
N ALA A 161 -16.15 12.85 8.49
CA ALA A 161 -17.20 12.89 7.46
C ALA A 161 -17.65 14.30 7.00
N ARG A 162 -17.49 15.31 7.86
CA ARG A 162 -17.82 16.71 7.59
C ARG A 162 -16.59 17.63 7.68
N GLY A 163 -15.42 17.05 7.83
CA GLY A 163 -14.14 17.76 7.87
C GLY A 163 -13.79 18.28 6.48
N ILE A 164 -13.14 19.45 6.43
CA ILE A 164 -12.84 20.12 5.16
C ILE A 164 -11.83 19.37 4.28
N ASN A 165 -11.00 18.50 4.88
CA ASN A 165 -10.05 17.67 4.14
C ASN A 165 -10.72 16.43 3.52
N GLY A 166 -11.95 16.10 3.94
CA GLY A 166 -12.66 14.88 3.59
C GLY A 166 -12.28 13.68 4.48
N PRO A 167 -13.10 12.61 4.49
CA PRO A 167 -12.84 11.39 5.25
C PRO A 167 -11.45 10.82 4.99
N ILE A 168 -10.71 10.44 6.03
CA ILE A 168 -9.37 9.85 5.85
C ILE A 168 -9.42 8.56 5.01
N GLU A 169 -10.49 7.79 5.15
CA GLU A 169 -10.71 6.54 4.42
C GLU A 169 -10.86 6.79 2.92
N ASP A 170 -11.51 7.90 2.54
CA ASP A 170 -11.67 8.30 1.14
C ASP A 170 -10.34 8.78 0.55
N LEU A 171 -9.54 9.53 1.32
CA LEU A 171 -8.20 9.97 0.91
C LEU A 171 -7.24 8.79 0.74
N LEU A 172 -7.36 7.76 1.58
CA LEU A 172 -6.54 6.55 1.51
C LEU A 172 -7.10 5.49 0.55
N PHE A 173 -8.33 5.63 0.05
CA PHE A 173 -8.95 4.66 -0.86
C PHE A 173 -8.09 4.37 -2.11
N PRO A 174 -7.49 5.35 -2.80
CA PRO A 174 -6.61 5.07 -3.95
C PRO A 174 -5.40 4.19 -3.59
N ILE A 175 -4.92 4.25 -2.35
CA ILE A 175 -3.80 3.45 -1.87
C ILE A 175 -4.29 2.08 -1.40
N HIS A 176 -5.24 2.04 -0.46
CA HIS A 176 -5.80 0.79 0.06
C HIS A 176 -6.42 -0.05 -1.05
N HIS A 177 -7.36 0.49 -1.82
CA HIS A 177 -8.07 -0.26 -2.85
C HIS A 177 -7.26 -0.36 -4.14
N GLY A 178 -6.74 0.77 -4.62
CA GLY A 178 -6.11 0.86 -5.95
C GLY A 178 -4.69 0.33 -6.05
N ILE A 179 -3.92 0.36 -4.95
CA ILE A 179 -2.51 -0.08 -4.93
C ILE A 179 -2.36 -1.39 -4.17
N LEU A 180 -2.97 -1.53 -2.98
CA LEU A 180 -2.74 -2.70 -2.13
C LEU A 180 -3.70 -3.86 -2.44
N TYR A 181 -5.00 -3.61 -2.42
CA TYR A 181 -6.00 -4.64 -2.70
C TYR A 181 -5.96 -5.13 -4.15
N TYR A 182 -5.57 -4.24 -5.08
CA TYR A 182 -5.46 -4.54 -6.51
C TYR A 182 -4.61 -5.80 -6.81
N PRO A 183 -3.36 -5.94 -6.35
CA PRO A 183 -2.57 -7.17 -6.55
C PRO A 183 -2.93 -8.32 -5.59
N GLY A 184 -4.01 -8.19 -4.81
CA GLY A 184 -4.56 -9.26 -3.97
C GLY A 184 -4.26 -9.16 -2.48
N ILE A 185 -3.60 -8.10 -1.99
CA ILE A 185 -3.23 -7.97 -0.57
C ILE A 185 -4.48 -7.79 0.30
N GLU A 186 -4.53 -8.47 1.44
CA GLU A 186 -5.49 -8.22 2.52
C GLU A 186 -5.14 -6.91 3.23
N VAL A 187 -5.95 -5.87 3.01
CA VAL A 187 -5.64 -4.53 3.50
C VAL A 187 -6.20 -4.34 4.91
N LEU A 188 -5.35 -4.08 5.89
CA LEU A 188 -5.76 -3.79 7.26
C LEU A 188 -6.23 -2.33 7.38
N PRO A 189 -7.14 -1.99 8.32
CA PRO A 189 -7.46 -0.60 8.64
C PRO A 189 -6.19 0.23 8.90
N PRO A 190 -6.10 1.51 8.51
CA PRO A 190 -4.86 2.26 8.70
C PRO A 190 -4.59 2.54 10.18
N PHE A 191 -3.33 2.82 10.52
CA PHE A 191 -2.97 3.55 11.74
C PHE A 191 -2.70 4.99 11.32
N VAL A 192 -3.52 5.93 11.77
CA VAL A 192 -3.36 7.35 11.43
C VAL A 192 -3.10 8.14 12.69
N LEU A 193 -1.96 8.81 12.73
CA LEU A 193 -1.58 9.72 13.79
C LEU A 193 -1.83 11.15 13.33
N TYR A 194 -2.81 11.81 13.94
CA TYR A 194 -3.22 13.18 13.60
C TYR A 194 -2.53 14.22 14.48
N GLY A 195 -2.60 15.49 14.05
CA GLY A 195 -2.13 16.63 14.84
C GLY A 195 -0.61 16.69 14.99
N THR A 196 0.15 16.05 14.11
CA THR A 196 1.59 15.84 14.32
C THR A 196 2.42 17.11 14.27
N ASP A 197 1.92 18.19 13.66
CA ASP A 197 2.60 19.49 13.61
C ASP A 197 2.71 20.16 14.99
N ARG A 198 1.89 19.72 15.97
CA ARG A 198 1.83 20.28 17.33
C ARG A 198 2.14 19.26 18.41
N MET A 199 2.62 18.08 18.02
CA MET A 199 2.95 17.02 18.96
C MET A 199 4.18 17.39 19.77
N SER A 200 4.13 17.12 21.07
CA SER A 200 5.23 17.30 22.01
C SER A 200 5.81 15.95 22.43
N ASP A 201 6.98 15.99 23.09
CA ASP A 201 7.59 14.80 23.67
C ASP A 201 6.71 14.15 24.75
N GLU A 202 5.84 14.93 25.41
CA GLU A 202 4.90 14.43 26.43
C GLU A 202 3.78 13.58 25.82
N ASP A 203 3.45 13.78 24.55
CA ASP A 203 2.41 13.02 23.83
C ASP A 203 2.92 11.66 23.35
N TYR A 204 4.23 11.57 23.04
CA TYR A 204 4.83 10.41 22.39
C TYR A 204 4.62 9.07 23.13
N PRO A 205 4.69 8.97 24.48
CA PRO A 205 4.44 7.71 25.19
C PRO A 205 3.07 7.09 24.88
N ALA A 206 2.03 7.91 24.73
CA ALA A 206 0.69 7.42 24.39
C ALA A 206 0.63 6.93 22.93
N VAL A 207 1.29 7.65 22.03
CA VAL A 207 1.44 7.26 20.61
C VAL A 207 2.19 5.93 20.49
N ALA A 208 3.32 5.81 21.17
CA ALA A 208 4.14 4.60 21.17
C ALA A 208 3.31 3.38 21.63
N LYS A 209 2.58 3.51 22.74
CA LYS A 209 1.71 2.45 23.25
C LYS A 209 0.62 2.06 22.25
N ALA A 210 -0.05 3.03 21.61
CA ALA A 210 -1.08 2.74 20.61
C ALA A 210 -0.49 2.05 19.37
N TRP A 211 0.70 2.47 18.96
CA TRP A 211 1.40 1.87 17.82
C TRP A 211 1.85 0.44 18.11
N GLU A 212 2.43 0.20 19.29
CA GLU A 212 2.79 -1.15 19.78
C GLU A 212 1.57 -2.08 19.79
N GLN A 213 0.45 -1.65 20.37
CA GLN A 213 -0.78 -2.43 20.39
C GLN A 213 -1.26 -2.78 18.98
N ARG A 214 -1.12 -1.84 18.05
CA ARG A 214 -1.51 -2.07 16.66
C ARG A 214 -0.62 -3.09 15.95
N LEU A 215 0.69 -3.04 16.20
CA LEU A 215 1.67 -3.99 15.65
C LEU A 215 1.46 -5.41 16.19
N LEU A 216 1.16 -5.54 17.48
CA LEU A 216 0.93 -6.83 18.14
C LEU A 216 -0.39 -7.50 17.73
N THR A 217 -1.24 -6.82 16.97
CA THR A 217 -2.56 -7.32 16.52
C THR A 217 -2.66 -7.47 15.00
N LEU A 218 -1.55 -7.36 14.25
CA LEU A 218 -1.55 -7.46 12.78
C LEU A 218 -2.21 -8.75 12.25
N GLU A 219 -1.98 -9.87 12.93
CA GLU A 219 -2.49 -11.19 12.53
C GLU A 219 -3.99 -11.38 12.82
N SER A 220 -4.46 -10.84 13.94
CA SER A 220 -5.84 -11.00 14.40
C SER A 220 -6.77 -9.88 13.94
N THR A 221 -6.22 -8.77 13.43
CA THR A 221 -7.03 -7.67 12.92
C THR A 221 -7.75 -8.10 11.65
N GLU A 222 -9.06 -7.91 11.61
CA GLU A 222 -9.86 -8.13 10.41
C GLU A 222 -9.48 -7.11 9.32
N PRO A 223 -9.20 -7.56 8.08
CA PRO A 223 -8.98 -6.67 6.95
C PRO A 223 -10.24 -5.84 6.62
N ILE A 224 -10.02 -4.71 5.93
CA ILE A 224 -11.10 -3.95 5.29
C ILE A 224 -11.79 -4.89 4.29
N ALA A 225 -13.10 -5.06 4.45
CA ALA A 225 -13.90 -5.99 3.67
C ALA A 225 -14.19 -5.47 2.25
N PHE A 226 -13.15 -5.20 1.45
CA PHE A 226 -13.33 -4.82 0.05
C PHE A 226 -14.02 -5.92 -0.76
N ARG A 227 -14.84 -5.52 -1.73
CA ARG A 227 -15.54 -6.45 -2.62
C ARG A 227 -14.56 -7.02 -3.64
N PRO A 228 -14.46 -8.35 -3.80
CA PRO A 228 -13.60 -8.93 -4.82
C PRO A 228 -14.22 -8.78 -6.22
N GLN A 229 -13.40 -8.51 -7.23
CA GLN A 229 -13.88 -8.16 -8.58
C GLN A 229 -14.60 -9.32 -9.26
N ASN A 230 -13.95 -10.50 -9.32
CA ASN A 230 -14.39 -11.59 -10.20
C ASN A 230 -15.37 -12.58 -9.56
N PHE A 231 -15.82 -12.35 -8.32
CA PHE A 231 -16.60 -13.33 -7.55
C PHE A 231 -18.06 -12.89 -7.32
N GLY A 232 -18.65 -12.30 -8.35
CA GLY A 232 -20.10 -12.14 -8.45
C GLY A 232 -20.67 -10.79 -8.00
N ASP A 233 -19.93 -9.95 -7.29
CA ASP A 233 -20.41 -8.62 -6.88
C ASP A 233 -20.46 -7.63 -8.07
N TYR A 234 -19.58 -7.80 -9.05
CA TYR A 234 -19.48 -6.93 -10.22
C TYR A 234 -19.96 -7.61 -11.51
N GLU A 235 -20.51 -6.82 -12.42
CA GLU A 235 -20.72 -7.19 -13.82
C GLU A 235 -19.38 -7.29 -14.56
N ILE A 236 -19.27 -8.22 -15.51
CA ILE A 236 -18.08 -8.36 -16.36
C ILE A 236 -18.55 -8.28 -17.81
N PRO A 237 -17.96 -7.42 -18.68
CA PRO A 237 -16.72 -6.65 -18.47
C PRO A 237 -16.91 -5.18 -18.03
N SER A 238 -18.14 -4.71 -17.77
CA SER A 238 -18.38 -3.30 -17.37
C SER A 238 -17.74 -2.94 -16.02
N LEU A 239 -17.55 -3.94 -15.14
CA LEU A 239 -17.02 -3.79 -13.79
C LEU A 239 -17.86 -2.85 -12.92
N HIS A 240 -19.15 -2.72 -13.23
CA HIS A 240 -20.12 -2.02 -12.40
C HIS A 240 -20.57 -2.93 -11.26
N LEU A 241 -20.75 -2.36 -10.06
CA LEU A 241 -21.36 -3.08 -8.95
C LEU A 241 -22.79 -3.47 -9.37
N LYS A 242 -23.17 -4.73 -9.18
CA LYS A 242 -24.52 -5.19 -9.52
C LYS A 242 -25.56 -4.46 -8.67
N GLN A 243 -26.66 -4.08 -9.32
CA GLN A 243 -27.78 -3.43 -8.67
C GLN A 243 -28.32 -4.29 -7.50
N GLY A 244 -28.60 -3.65 -6.37
CA GLY A 244 -29.09 -4.30 -5.16
C GLY A 244 -27.98 -4.69 -4.18
N LEU A 245 -26.71 -4.51 -4.53
CA LEU A 245 -25.57 -4.73 -3.63
C LEU A 245 -25.04 -3.43 -3.00
N GLU A 246 -25.66 -2.29 -3.27
CA GLU A 246 -25.29 -1.00 -2.70
C GLU A 246 -25.58 -0.98 -1.19
N PRO A 247 -24.58 -0.77 -0.32
CA PRO A 247 -24.84 -0.62 1.11
C PRO A 247 -25.71 0.62 1.38
N ALA A 248 -26.70 0.47 2.26
CA ALA A 248 -27.61 1.56 2.61
C ALA A 248 -26.84 2.81 3.08
N GLY A 249 -27.13 3.95 2.45
CA GLY A 249 -26.50 5.23 2.80
C GLY A 249 -25.05 5.40 2.36
N ARG A 250 -24.47 4.45 1.59
CA ARG A 250 -23.13 4.59 1.01
C ARG A 250 -23.19 4.90 -0.48
N THR A 251 -22.27 5.73 -0.94
CA THR A 251 -22.09 6.12 -2.34
C THR A 251 -20.60 6.22 -2.65
N GLY A 252 -20.23 6.28 -3.93
CA GLY A 252 -18.83 6.44 -4.34
C GLY A 252 -17.94 5.30 -3.79
N PHE A 253 -16.81 5.65 -3.17
CA PHE A 253 -15.86 4.68 -2.62
C PHE A 253 -16.48 3.71 -1.61
N GLY A 254 -17.46 4.17 -0.82
CA GLY A 254 -18.15 3.35 0.17
C GLY A 254 -18.91 2.15 -0.40
N LEU A 255 -19.21 2.12 -1.70
CA LEU A 255 -19.86 1.00 -2.38
C LEU A 255 -18.97 -0.26 -2.45
N HIS A 256 -17.65 -0.06 -2.42
CA HIS A 256 -16.66 -1.11 -2.62
C HIS A 256 -16.25 -1.82 -1.33
N VAL A 257 -16.84 -1.44 -0.19
CA VAL A 257 -16.64 -2.09 1.11
C VAL A 257 -17.94 -2.77 1.52
N ARG A 258 -17.87 -4.06 1.83
CA ARG A 258 -19.00 -4.84 2.35
C ARG A 258 -19.45 -4.26 3.70
N GLY A 259 -20.76 -4.31 3.93
CA GLY A 259 -21.42 -3.86 5.17
C GLY A 259 -21.81 -5.05 6.01
#